data_AF-A0A3M1K6W0-F1
#
_entry.id   AF-A0A3M1K6W0-F1
#
_cell.length_a   1.000
_cell.length_b   1.000
_cell.length_c   1.000
_cell.angle_alpha   90.00
_cell.angle_beta   90.00
_cell.angle_gamma   90.00
#
_symmetry.space_group_name_H-M   'P 1'
#
loop_
_entity.id
_entity.type
_entity.pdbx_description
1 polymer ?
#
loop_
_entity_poly.entity_id
_entity_poly.type
_entity_poly.pdbx_seq_one_letter_code
_entity_poly.pdbx_strand_id
1 'polypeptide(L)' 'MRIPFILQRCQLALLLIRLYRGLYALLGGDEAAMKHWMRSSITTLRGTPATLIHDVTGLVHVVEYIDAIRGKV' A
#
# COMPACT_ATOMS: atom_id res chain seq x y z
N MET A 1 -4.66 27.27 -16.51
CA MET A 1 -4.01 25.96 -16.71
C MET A 1 -3.91 25.26 -15.35
N ARG A 2 -4.79 24.29 -15.04
CA ARG A 2 -4.95 23.66 -13.69
C ARG A 2 -4.63 22.15 -13.71
N ILE A 3 -3.68 21.78 -14.57
CA ILE A 3 -3.25 20.41 -14.86
C ILE A 3 -2.46 19.74 -13.70
N PRO A 4 -1.59 20.42 -12.92
CA PRO A 4 -0.70 19.70 -11.98
C PRO A 4 -1.42 19.04 -10.80
N PHE A 5 -2.54 19.62 -10.33
CA PHE A 5 -3.28 19.11 -9.18
C PHE A 5 -4.03 17.80 -9.48
N ILE A 6 -4.54 17.64 -10.72
CA ILE A 6 -5.24 16.42 -11.15
C ILE A 6 -4.23 15.27 -11.28
N LEU A 7 -3.04 15.54 -11.84
CA LEU A 7 -1.99 14.55 -12.01
C LEU A 7 -1.50 13.96 -10.68
N GLN A 8 -1.33 14.81 -9.65
CA GLN A 8 -0.97 14.34 -8.30
C GLN A 8 -2.04 13.41 -7.69
N ARG A 9 -3.33 13.75 -7.85
CA ARG A 9 -4.43 12.89 -7.40
C ARG A 9 -4.46 11.54 -8.12
N CYS A 10 -4.20 11.53 -9.42
CA CYS A 10 -4.11 10.30 -10.19
C CYS A 10 -2.93 9.41 -9.73
N GLN A 11 -1.77 9.99 -9.40
CA GLN A 11 -0.64 9.23 -8.87
C GLN A 11 -0.95 8.55 -7.53
N LEU A 12 -1.63 9.25 -6.61
CA LEU A 12 -2.05 8.67 -5.33
C LEU A 12 -3.07 7.54 -5.52
N ALA A 13 -4.02 7.71 -6.43
CA ALA A 13 -4.98 6.66 -6.77
C ALA A 13 -4.29 5.41 -7.35
N LEU A 14 -3.32 5.61 -8.24
CA LEU A 14 -2.53 4.50 -8.81
C LEU A 14 -1.70 3.78 -7.74
N LEU A 15 -1.10 4.50 -6.79
CA LEU A 15 -0.39 3.90 -5.66
C LEU A 15 -1.31 3.07 -4.77
N LEU A 16 -2.53 3.55 -4.48
CA LEU A 16 -3.52 2.80 -3.70
C LEU A 16 -3.96 1.52 -4.41
N ILE A 17 -4.20 1.59 -5.72
CA ILE A 17 -4.52 0.41 -6.53
C ILE A 17 -3.35 -0.59 -6.53
N ARG A 18 -2.11 -0.10 -6.64
CA ARG A 18 -0.89 -0.94 -6.58
C ARG A 18 -0.76 -1.63 -5.23
N LEU A 19 -0.98 -0.91 -4.13
CA LEU A 19 -1.05 -1.47 -2.77
C LEU A 19 -2.06 -2.62 -2.70
N TYR A 20 -3.31 -2.37 -3.12
CA TYR A 20 -4.35 -3.38 -3.08
C TYR A 20 -3.99 -4.63 -3.91
N ARG A 21 -3.53 -4.45 -5.16
CA ARG A 21 -3.18 -5.56 -6.04
C ARG A 21 -1.97 -6.35 -5.52
N GLY A 22 -0.98 -5.67 -4.97
CA GLY A 22 0.18 -6.30 -4.35
C GLY A 22 -0.22 -7.13 -3.14
N LEU A 23 -1.05 -6.59 -2.26
CA LEU A 23 -1.55 -7.30 -1.08
C LEU A 23 -2.44 -8.49 -1.45
N TYR A 24 -3.30 -8.33 -2.46
CA TYR A 24 -4.13 -9.40 -3.00
C TYR A 24 -3.28 -10.57 -3.50
N ALA A 25 -2.23 -10.28 -4.28
CA ALA A 25 -1.31 -11.30 -4.77
C ALA A 25 -0.51 -11.98 -3.64
N LEU A 26 -0.14 -11.23 -2.60
CA LEU A 26 0.61 -11.75 -1.46
C LEU A 26 -0.22 -12.71 -0.59
N LEU A 27 -1.52 -12.43 -0.42
CA LEU A 27 -2.40 -13.17 0.48
C LEU A 27 -3.43 -14.04 -0.25
N GLY A 28 -3.25 -14.25 -1.55
CA GLY A 28 -4.12 -15.11 -2.36
C GLY A 28 -5.57 -14.62 -2.47
N GLY A 29 -5.81 -13.33 -2.22
CA GLY A 29 -7.16 -12.75 -2.25
C GLY A 29 -8.06 -13.07 -1.05
N ASP A 30 -7.52 -13.66 0.03
CA ASP A 30 -8.29 -13.83 1.28
C ASP A 30 -8.58 -12.47 1.92
N GLU A 31 -9.83 -12.03 1.82
CA GLU A 31 -10.27 -10.72 2.32
C GLU A 31 -10.07 -10.56 3.84
N ALA A 32 -10.27 -11.62 4.62
CA ALA A 32 -10.08 -11.58 6.07
C ALA A 32 -8.60 -11.42 6.41
N ALA A 33 -7.73 -12.18 5.75
CA ALA A 33 -6.29 -12.07 5.90
C ALA A 33 -5.78 -10.67 5.47
N MET A 34 -6.28 -10.14 4.34
CA MET A 34 -5.93 -8.80 3.86
C MET A 34 -6.34 -7.70 4.85
N LYS A 35 -7.57 -7.76 5.39
CA LYS A 35 -8.04 -6.82 6.41
C LYS A 35 -7.23 -6.92 7.70
N HIS A 36 -6.90 -8.14 8.12
CA HIS A 36 -6.06 -8.37 9.28
C HIS A 36 -4.68 -7.77 9.08
N TRP A 37 -4.00 -8.09 7.98
CA TRP A 37 -2.68 -7.55 7.65
C TRP A 37 -2.63 -6.01 7.67
N MET A 38 -3.65 -5.35 7.10
CA MET A 38 -3.74 -3.88 7.10
C MET A 38 -3.85 -3.28 8.51
N ARG A 39 -4.37 -4.04 9.48
CA ARG A 39 -4.58 -3.60 10.88
C ARG A 39 -3.48 -4.06 11.83
N SER A 40 -2.62 -4.99 11.39
CA SER A 40 -1.53 -5.52 12.20
C SER A 40 -0.35 -4.55 12.26
N SER A 41 0.29 -4.46 13.42
CA SER A 41 1.56 -3.74 13.57
C SER A 41 2.68 -4.57 12.94
N ILE A 42 3.41 -3.97 12.00
CA ILE A 42 4.49 -4.62 11.28
C ILE A 42 5.81 -3.94 11.68
N THR A 43 6.71 -4.71 12.29
CA THR A 43 7.97 -4.19 12.86
C THR A 43 8.88 -3.52 11.83
N THR A 44 9.01 -4.10 10.64
CA THR A 44 9.82 -3.55 9.53
C THR A 44 9.24 -2.24 8.99
N LEU A 45 7.91 -2.11 8.96
CA LEU A 45 7.21 -0.88 8.61
C LEU A 45 7.15 0.13 9.76
N ARG A 46 7.53 -0.28 10.98
CA ARG A 46 7.45 0.52 12.22
C ARG A 46 6.06 1.09 12.47
N GLY A 47 5.01 0.33 12.17
CA GLY A 47 3.64 0.77 12.39
C GLY A 47 2.60 -0.13 11.75
N THR A 48 1.35 0.35 11.79
CA THR A 48 0.19 -0.32 11.20
C THR A 48 -0.07 0.22 9.78
N PRO A 49 -0.14 -0.64 8.74
CA PRO A 49 -0.31 -0.19 7.35
C PRO A 49 -1.50 0.75 7.15
N ALA A 50 -2.66 0.44 7.73
CA ALA A 50 -3.85 1.28 7.63
C ALA A 50 -3.64 2.70 8.19
N THR A 51 -2.78 2.86 9.19
CA THR A 51 -2.43 4.18 9.73
C THR A 51 -1.41 4.88 8.83
N LEU A 52 -0.39 4.15 8.35
CA LEU A 52 0.68 4.71 7.53
C LEU A 52 0.18 5.29 6.20
N ILE A 53 -0.79 4.63 5.55
CA ILE A 53 -1.28 5.06 4.22
C ILE A 53 -2.07 6.38 4.23
N HIS A 54 -2.36 6.96 5.40
CA HIS A 54 -2.97 8.29 5.51
C HIS A 54 -2.00 9.43 5.15
N ASP A 55 -0.69 9.16 5.15
CA ASP A 55 0.33 10.05 4.62
C ASP A 55 0.88 9.51 3.29
N VAL A 56 1.27 10.40 2.37
CA VAL A 56 1.80 10.02 1.04
C VAL A 56 3.08 9.21 1.19
N THR A 57 3.97 9.61 2.10
CA THR A 57 5.24 8.91 2.35
C THR A 57 4.97 7.51 2.91
N GLY A 58 4.01 7.41 3.82
CA GLY A 58 3.59 6.12 4.38
C GLY A 58 2.96 5.21 3.33
N LEU A 59 2.13 5.73 2.42
CA LEU A 59 1.58 4.97 1.30
C LEU A 59 2.68 4.40 0.39
N VAL A 60 3.66 5.23 0.00
CA VAL A 60 4.80 4.79 -0.82
C VAL A 60 5.59 3.70 -0.09
N HIS A 61 5.92 3.90 1.19
CA HIS A 61 6.69 2.93 1.97
C HIS A 61 5.99 1.57 2.10
N VAL A 62 4.67 1.54 2.29
CA VAL A 62 3.91 0.28 2.36
C VAL A 62 3.88 -0.43 1.00
N VAL A 63 3.75 0.32 -0.10
CA VAL A 63 3.83 -0.25 -1.46
C VAL A 63 5.20 -0.87 -1.73
N GLU A 64 6.28 -0.16 -1.41
CA GLU A 64 7.65 -0.64 -1.58
C GLU A 64 7.91 -1.90 -0.75
N TYR A 65 7.41 -1.95 0.48
CA TYR A 65 7.50 -3.14 1.35
C TYR A 65 6.85 -4.38 0.71
N ILE A 66 5.64 -4.22 0.17
CA ILE A 66 4.93 -5.34 -0.50
C ILE A 66 5.70 -5.79 -1.75
N ASP A 67 6.17 -4.87 -2.57
CA ASP A 67 6.93 -5.19 -3.76
C ASP A 67 8.26 -5.89 -3.42
N ALA A 68 8.93 -5.47 -2.35
CA ALA A 68 10.16 -6.10 -1.86
C ALA A 68 9.94 -7.53 -1.34
N ILE A 69 8.79 -7.82 -0.73
CA ILE A 69 8.45 -9.20 -0.33
C ILE A 69 8.13 -10.05 -1.55
N ARG A 70 7.34 -9.51 -2.50
CA ARG A 70 6.93 -10.23 -3.71
C ARG A 70 8.10 -10.53 -4.65
N GLY A 71 9.07 -9.63 -4.75
CA GLY A 71 10.27 -9.82 -5.60
C GLY A 71 11.27 -10.85 -5.08
N LYS A 72 11.06 -11.41 -3.88
CA LYS A 72 11.90 -12.45 -3.28
C LYS A 72 11.41 -13.88 -3.54
N VAL A 73 10.33 -14.05 -4.31
CA VAL A 73 9.73 -15.36 -4.64
C VAL A 73 10.16 -15.81 -6.02
#